data_AF-A0AAN8C315-F1
#
_entry.id   AF-A0AAN8C315-F1
#
_cell.length_a   1.000
_cell.length_b   1.000
_cell.length_c   1.000
_cell.angle_alpha   90.00
_cell.angle_beta   90.00
_cell.angle_gamma   90.00
#
_symmetry.space_group_name_H-M   'P 1'
#
loop_
_entity.id
_entity.type
_entity.pdbx_description
1 polymer ?
#
loop_
_entity_poly.entity_id
_entity_poly.type
_entity_poly.pdbx_seq_one_letter_code
_entity_poly.pdbx_strand_id
1 'polypeptide(L)'
;MGGKAIWNNIQEVLLPWVKNLIFRYCTRVDSEKVIPCWEQDYRLQPFSKHGLFYEYLEMVIQFGFVTLFVASFPLAPILALVNNLFEIRVDAWKITTQFRRIVPEKAQDIGAWQPILQGVAILAVATNAMIIAFSSDMIPRLVYYWSFSVFPYGDHSNHTMQGYIERSLSIFNISDFSNDSLPMMKTTYSITTCRYRDFRYPPPGMPCSTSTMSTTGM
;
A
#
# COMPACT_ATOMS: atom_id res chain seq x y z
N MET A 1 -4.72 -1.83 -3.05
CA MET A 1 -5.81 -1.66 -2.07
C MET A 1 -7.18 -1.67 -2.75
N GLY A 2 -7.52 -0.69 -3.62
CA GLY A 2 -8.82 -0.64 -4.29
C GLY A 2 -9.16 -1.86 -5.17
N GLY A 3 -8.20 -2.37 -5.96
CA GLY A 3 -8.45 -3.54 -6.81
C GLY A 3 -8.81 -4.83 -6.05
N LYS A 4 -8.21 -5.05 -4.88
CA LYS A 4 -8.54 -6.19 -4.01
C LYS A 4 -9.93 -6.02 -3.39
N ALA A 5 -10.24 -4.84 -2.86
CA ALA A 5 -11.55 -4.55 -2.27
C ALA A 5 -12.67 -4.73 -3.31
N ILE A 6 -12.53 -4.12 -4.49
CA ILE A 6 -13.53 -4.26 -5.56
C ILE A 6 -13.70 -5.72 -5.98
N TRP A 7 -12.59 -6.45 -6.14
CA TRP A 7 -12.64 -7.86 -6.53
C TRP A 7 -13.29 -8.75 -5.46
N ASN A 8 -12.97 -8.53 -4.18
CA ASN A 8 -13.56 -9.27 -3.07
C ASN A 8 -15.06 -9.02 -2.96
N ASN A 9 -15.51 -7.76 -2.95
CA ASN A 9 -16.94 -7.42 -2.89
C ASN A 9 -17.71 -8.04 -4.08
N ILE A 10 -17.09 -8.07 -5.27
CA ILE A 10 -17.68 -8.70 -6.47
C ILE A 10 -17.79 -10.22 -6.28
N GLN A 11 -16.72 -10.89 -5.84
CA GLN A 11 -16.73 -12.34 -5.62
C GLN A 11 -17.73 -12.74 -4.54
N GLU A 12 -17.82 -11.95 -3.48
CA GLU A 12 -18.70 -12.20 -2.34
C GLU A 12 -20.18 -12.11 -2.69
N VAL A 13 -20.56 -11.21 -3.59
CA VAL A 13 -21.92 -11.14 -4.13
C VAL A 13 -22.16 -12.24 -5.16
N LEU A 14 -21.25 -12.42 -6.12
CA LEU A 14 -21.46 -13.32 -7.26
C LEU A 14 -21.40 -14.79 -6.88
N LEU A 15 -20.46 -15.22 -6.04
CA LEU A 15 -20.26 -16.65 -5.74
C LEU A 15 -21.47 -17.33 -5.09
N PRO A 16 -22.05 -16.81 -3.99
CA PRO A 16 -23.22 -17.42 -3.38
C PRO A 16 -24.45 -17.29 -4.28
N TRP A 17 -24.61 -16.16 -4.98
CA TRP A 17 -25.73 -15.95 -5.90
C TRP A 17 -25.70 -16.94 -7.08
N VAL A 18 -24.54 -17.10 -7.73
CA VAL A 18 -24.35 -18.06 -8.83
C VAL A 18 -24.55 -19.50 -8.35
N LYS A 19 -24.01 -19.88 -7.19
CA LYS A 19 -24.22 -21.23 -6.64
C LYS A 19 -25.71 -21.50 -6.35
N ASN A 20 -26.42 -20.53 -5.78
CA ASN A 20 -27.86 -20.64 -5.53
C ASN A 20 -28.67 -20.69 -6.83
N LEU A 21 -28.26 -19.94 -7.86
CA LEU A 21 -28.88 -19.97 -9.19
C LEU A 21 -28.69 -21.33 -9.88
N ILE A 22 -27.46 -21.86 -9.88
CA ILE A 22 -27.13 -23.19 -10.43
C ILE A 22 -27.92 -24.26 -9.68
N PHE A 23 -27.94 -24.22 -8.35
CA PHE A 23 -28.68 -25.17 -7.54
C PHE A 23 -30.17 -25.18 -7.89
N ARG A 24 -30.79 -23.99 -8.01
CA ARG A 24 -32.19 -23.84 -8.45
C ARG A 24 -32.44 -24.35 -9.87
N TYR A 25 -31.47 -24.19 -10.77
CA TYR A 25 -31.57 -24.68 -12.14
C TYR A 25 -31.48 -26.21 -12.22
N CYS A 26 -30.56 -26.81 -11.46
CA CYS A 26 -30.36 -28.27 -11.42
C CYS A 26 -31.44 -29.01 -10.60
N THR A 27 -32.09 -28.36 -9.63
CA THR A 27 -33.14 -28.95 -8.78
C THR A 27 -34.56 -28.56 -9.22
N ARG A 28 -34.77 -28.24 -10.51
CA ARG A 28 -36.10 -28.01 -11.07
C ARG A 28 -36.99 -29.25 -10.90
N VAL A 29 -37.80 -29.24 -9.85
CA VAL A 29 -38.95 -30.12 -9.63
C VAL A 29 -40.20 -29.34 -10.06
N ASP A 30 -41.13 -30.04 -10.71
CA ASP A 30 -42.29 -29.49 -11.40
C ASP A 30 -43.14 -28.48 -10.62
N SER A 31 -43.75 -27.62 -11.43
CA SER A 31 -44.43 -26.37 -11.08
C SER A 31 -45.82 -26.58 -10.45
N GLU A 32 -45.93 -27.22 -9.28
CA GLU A 32 -47.13 -27.08 -8.45
C GLU A 32 -46.93 -27.62 -7.03
N LYS A 33 -46.66 -26.71 -6.08
CA LYS A 33 -47.01 -26.78 -4.65
C LYS A 33 -46.39 -25.58 -3.92
N VAL A 34 -47.15 -24.97 -3.02
CA VAL A 34 -46.63 -23.98 -2.06
C VAL A 34 -45.47 -24.63 -1.31
N ILE A 35 -44.25 -24.17 -1.58
CA ILE A 35 -43.03 -24.73 -0.97
C ILE A 35 -43.02 -24.32 0.50
N PRO A 36 -42.97 -25.26 1.45
CA PRO A 36 -42.96 -24.92 2.86
C PRO A 36 -41.66 -24.22 3.27
N CYS A 37 -41.72 -23.42 4.33
CA CYS A 37 -40.61 -22.55 4.76
C CYS A 37 -39.31 -23.32 5.03
N TRP A 38 -39.38 -24.50 5.67
CA TRP A 38 -38.20 -25.33 5.94
C TRP A 38 -37.52 -25.84 4.67
N GLU A 39 -38.27 -26.07 3.59
CA GLU A 39 -37.70 -26.50 2.31
C GLU A 39 -37.04 -25.30 1.60
N GLN A 40 -37.61 -24.10 1.71
CA GLN A 40 -36.98 -22.87 1.22
C GLN A 40 -35.62 -22.63 1.90
N ASP A 41 -35.57 -22.74 3.23
CA ASP A 41 -34.34 -22.61 3.99
C ASP A 41 -33.34 -23.72 3.64
N TYR A 42 -33.80 -24.97 3.46
CA TYR A 42 -32.92 -26.06 3.05
C TYR A 42 -32.29 -25.84 1.66
N ARG A 43 -32.89 -25.05 0.79
CA ARG A 43 -32.29 -24.72 -0.53
C ARG A 43 -31.20 -23.64 -0.46
N LEU A 44 -31.05 -22.94 0.66
CA LEU A 44 -29.97 -21.96 0.88
C LEU A 44 -28.66 -22.64 1.28
N GLN A 45 -27.54 -21.91 1.16
CA GLN A 45 -26.23 -22.45 1.51
C GLN A 45 -26.08 -22.60 3.04
N PRO A 46 -25.53 -23.71 3.54
CA PRO A 46 -25.17 -23.81 4.94
C PRO A 46 -24.04 -22.82 5.25
N PHE A 47 -24.09 -22.22 6.44
CA PHE A 47 -23.01 -21.37 6.90
C PHE A 47 -21.72 -22.18 7.12
N SER A 48 -20.56 -21.59 6.84
CA SER A 48 -19.28 -22.28 6.96
C SER A 48 -19.02 -22.75 8.39
N LYS A 49 -18.36 -23.90 8.56
CA LYS A 49 -17.86 -24.36 9.88
C LYS A 49 -16.86 -23.38 10.49
N HIS A 50 -16.18 -22.61 9.65
CA HIS A 50 -15.25 -21.56 10.08
C HIS A 50 -15.97 -20.25 10.44
N GLY A 51 -17.31 -20.22 10.36
CA GLY A 51 -18.12 -19.11 10.80
C GLY A 51 -17.74 -17.79 10.14
N LEU A 52 -17.59 -16.75 10.98
CA LEU A 52 -17.21 -15.39 10.59
C LEU A 52 -15.68 -15.20 10.42
N PHE A 53 -14.88 -16.27 10.43
CA PHE A 53 -13.43 -16.16 10.39
C PHE A 53 -12.91 -15.36 9.18
N TYR A 54 -13.43 -15.64 7.99
CA TYR A 54 -13.00 -14.96 6.76
C TYR A 54 -13.45 -13.50 6.71
N GLU A 55 -14.64 -13.20 7.26
CA GLU A 55 -15.17 -11.84 7.38
C GLU A 55 -14.26 -10.98 8.28
N TYR A 56 -13.82 -11.53 9.42
CA TYR A 56 -12.85 -10.84 10.28
C TYR A 56 -11.47 -10.73 9.63
N LEU A 57 -11.01 -11.77 8.94
CA LEU A 57 -9.71 -11.78 8.26
C LEU A 57 -9.64 -10.66 7.20
N GLU A 58 -10.69 -10.49 6.41
CA GLU A 58 -10.86 -9.42 5.42
C GLU A 58 -10.66 -8.04 6.09
N MET A 59 -11.42 -7.77 7.15
CA MET A 59 -11.39 -6.51 7.88
C MET A 59 -10.02 -6.22 8.51
N VAL A 60 -9.38 -7.25 9.10
CA VAL A 60 -8.06 -7.13 9.73
C VAL A 60 -6.97 -6.86 8.68
N ILE A 61 -7.04 -7.51 7.51
CA ILE A 61 -6.12 -7.21 6.41
C ILE A 61 -6.30 -5.78 5.91
N GLN A 62 -7.55 -5.32 5.78
CA GLN A 62 -7.83 -3.93 5.41
C GLN A 62 -7.26 -2.95 6.44
N PHE A 63 -7.47 -3.21 7.73
CA PHE A 63 -6.88 -2.42 8.81
C PHE A 63 -5.35 -2.38 8.73
N GLY A 64 -4.70 -3.51 8.46
CA GLY A 64 -3.26 -3.59 8.25
C GLY A 64 -2.78 -2.72 7.09
N PHE A 65 -3.45 -2.77 5.94
CA PHE A 65 -3.10 -1.91 4.80
C PHE A 65 -3.26 -0.42 5.10
N VAL A 66 -4.34 -0.04 5.82
CA VAL A 66 -4.56 1.35 6.21
C VAL A 66 -3.47 1.82 7.17
N THR A 67 -3.14 1.03 8.19
CA THR A 67 -2.29 1.49 9.29
C THR A 67 -0.80 1.37 9.00
N LEU A 68 -0.34 0.28 8.39
CA LEU A 68 1.10 0.05 8.13
C LEU A 68 1.66 0.98 7.04
N PHE A 69 0.82 1.45 6.12
CA PHE A 69 1.24 2.19 4.93
C PHE A 69 0.60 3.57 4.79
N VAL A 70 0.05 4.14 5.88
CA VAL A 70 -0.60 5.46 5.83
C VAL A 70 0.37 6.56 5.40
N ALA A 71 1.66 6.46 5.76
CA ALA A 71 2.67 7.45 5.42
C ALA A 71 2.94 7.57 3.92
N SER A 72 2.71 6.50 3.14
CA SER A 72 2.90 6.54 1.67
C SER A 72 1.62 6.92 0.92
N PHE A 73 0.44 6.59 1.45
CA PHE A 73 -0.84 6.88 0.81
C PHE A 73 -1.87 7.42 1.81
N PRO A 74 -1.97 8.75 1.99
CA PRO A 74 -2.81 9.37 3.02
C PRO A 74 -4.32 9.23 2.74
N LEU A 75 -4.71 8.87 1.51
CA LEU A 75 -6.12 8.65 1.13
C LEU A 75 -6.61 7.23 1.46
N ALA A 76 -5.76 6.32 1.95
CA ALA A 76 -6.15 4.95 2.35
C ALA A 76 -7.36 4.91 3.31
N PRO A 77 -7.42 5.73 4.38
CA PRO A 77 -8.55 5.69 5.32
C PRO A 77 -9.90 6.03 4.68
N ILE A 78 -9.92 6.95 3.72
CA ILE A 78 -11.14 7.33 3.01
C ILE A 78 -11.62 6.18 2.12
N LEU A 79 -10.70 5.54 1.41
CA LEU A 79 -11.04 4.36 0.60
C LEU A 79 -11.55 3.20 1.47
N ALA A 80 -10.93 2.99 2.63
CA ALA A 80 -11.36 1.99 3.60
C ALA A 80 -12.74 2.31 4.17
N LEU A 81 -13.04 3.57 4.44
CA LEU A 81 -14.37 4.00 4.91
C LEU A 81 -15.45 3.70 3.87
N VAL A 82 -15.20 4.07 2.61
CA VAL A 82 -16.14 3.77 1.51
C VAL A 82 -16.32 2.27 1.36
N ASN A 83 -15.23 1.49 1.45
CA ASN A 83 -15.34 0.03 1.40
C ASN A 83 -16.21 -0.51 2.52
N ASN A 84 -15.96 -0.10 3.77
CA ASN A 84 -16.74 -0.54 4.94
C ASN A 84 -18.23 -0.19 4.83
N LEU A 85 -18.59 0.95 4.21
CA LEU A 85 -19.99 1.31 3.98
C LEU A 85 -20.70 0.34 3.04
N PHE A 86 -20.03 -0.10 1.97
CA PHE A 86 -20.56 -1.12 1.08
C PHE A 86 -20.56 -2.50 1.72
N GLU A 87 -19.48 -2.85 2.41
CA GLU A 87 -19.28 -4.15 3.03
C GLU A 87 -20.39 -4.48 4.03
N ILE A 88 -20.73 -3.54 4.93
CA ILE A 88 -21.82 -3.73 5.90
C ILE A 88 -23.14 -4.07 5.19
N ARG A 89 -23.40 -3.49 4.02
CA ARG A 89 -24.64 -3.74 3.26
C ARG A 89 -24.59 -5.07 2.51
N VAL A 90 -23.44 -5.38 1.91
CA VAL A 90 -23.20 -6.64 1.18
C VAL A 90 -23.27 -7.83 2.14
N ASP A 91 -22.61 -7.75 3.29
CA ASP A 91 -22.63 -8.77 4.33
C ASP A 91 -24.02 -9.01 4.90
N ALA A 92 -24.74 -7.92 5.20
CA ALA A 92 -26.12 -8.02 5.66
C ALA A 92 -27.01 -8.69 4.62
N TRP A 93 -26.89 -8.32 3.34
CA TRP A 93 -27.64 -8.94 2.25
C TRP A 93 -27.28 -10.42 2.07
N LYS A 94 -25.99 -10.76 2.12
CA LYS A 94 -25.45 -12.12 2.01
C LYS A 94 -26.03 -13.03 3.09
N ILE A 95 -25.95 -12.61 4.36
CA ILE A 95 -26.43 -13.42 5.51
C ILE A 95 -27.96 -13.52 5.53
N THR A 96 -28.68 -12.48 5.12
CA THR A 96 -30.15 -12.47 5.15
C THR A 96 -30.81 -13.19 3.97
N THR A 97 -30.14 -13.29 2.81
CA THR A 97 -30.77 -13.83 1.59
C THR A 97 -30.12 -15.08 1.01
N GLN A 98 -28.82 -15.31 1.23
CA GLN A 98 -28.08 -16.39 0.56
C GLN A 98 -27.76 -17.57 1.48
N PHE A 99 -27.66 -17.34 2.79
CA PHE A 99 -27.30 -18.34 3.79
C PHE A 99 -28.49 -18.78 4.63
N ARG A 100 -28.43 -20.03 5.12
CA ARG A 100 -29.35 -20.53 6.15
C ARG A 100 -29.14 -19.78 7.46
N ARG A 101 -30.22 -19.61 8.22
CA ARG A 101 -30.18 -18.99 9.54
C ARG A 101 -29.19 -19.73 10.46
N ILE A 102 -28.22 -18.99 10.98
CA ILE A 102 -27.20 -19.48 11.89
C ILE A 102 -27.81 -19.61 13.29
N VAL A 103 -27.35 -20.60 14.06
CA VAL A 103 -27.70 -20.72 15.47
C VAL A 103 -26.98 -19.59 16.23
N PRO A 104 -27.69 -18.79 17.04
CA PRO A 104 -27.06 -17.70 17.76
C PRO A 104 -26.10 -18.23 18.82
N GLU A 105 -24.85 -17.78 18.76
CA GLU A 105 -23.82 -18.06 19.76
C GLU A 105 -23.52 -16.78 20.56
N LYS A 106 -23.18 -16.93 21.84
CA LYS A 106 -22.78 -15.81 22.70
C LYS A 106 -21.26 -15.71 22.71
N ALA A 107 -20.73 -14.54 22.36
CA ALA A 107 -19.32 -14.21 22.49
C ALA A 107 -19.18 -12.92 23.30
N GLN A 108 -18.19 -12.87 24.18
CA GLN A 108 -17.86 -11.68 24.97
C GLN A 108 -17.03 -10.67 24.16
N ASP A 109 -16.15 -11.18 23.29
CA ASP A 109 -15.19 -10.41 22.50
C ASP A 109 -15.08 -10.97 21.08
N ILE A 110 -14.37 -10.25 20.21
CA ILE A 110 -13.98 -10.71 18.86
C ILE A 110 -12.95 -11.86 18.87
N GLY A 111 -12.45 -12.25 20.06
CA GLY A 111 -11.51 -13.36 20.24
C GLY A 111 -10.07 -12.98 19.85
N ALA A 112 -9.38 -13.90 19.18
CA ALA A 112 -7.96 -13.75 18.82
C ALA A 112 -7.67 -12.54 17.91
N TRP A 113 -8.68 -11.96 17.27
CA TRP A 113 -8.52 -10.78 16.42
C TRP A 113 -8.10 -9.53 17.19
N GLN A 114 -8.50 -9.39 18.46
CA GLN A 114 -8.16 -8.23 19.27
C GLN A 114 -6.64 -8.09 19.53
N PRO A 115 -5.93 -9.11 20.03
CA PRO A 115 -4.48 -9.03 20.18
C PRO A 115 -3.75 -8.92 18.83
N ILE A 116 -4.30 -9.49 17.75
CA ILE A 116 -3.75 -9.30 16.39
C ILE A 116 -3.81 -7.83 15.98
N LEU A 117 -4.96 -7.17 16.13
CA LEU A 117 -5.12 -5.75 15.82
C LEU A 117 -4.18 -4.87 16.65
N GLN A 118 -3.99 -5.18 17.94
CA GLN A 118 -3.02 -4.50 18.80
C GLN A 118 -1.58 -4.69 18.32
N GLY A 119 -1.20 -5.91 17.94
CA GLY A 119 0.13 -6.20 17.38
C GLY A 119 0.38 -5.44 16.08
N VAL A 120 -0.60 -5.42 15.17
CA VAL A 120 -0.54 -4.64 13.93
C VAL A 120 -0.43 -3.14 14.21
N ALA A 121 -1.15 -2.61 15.20
CA ALA A 121 -1.07 -1.20 15.57
C ALA A 121 0.31 -0.80 16.09
N ILE A 122 0.95 -1.65 16.91
CA ILE A 122 2.32 -1.41 17.38
C ILE A 122 3.31 -1.46 16.21
N LEU A 123 3.19 -2.47 15.35
CA LEU A 123 4.03 -2.60 14.14
C LEU A 123 3.84 -1.40 13.19
N ALA A 124 2.64 -0.87 13.07
CA ALA A 124 2.34 0.29 12.23
C ALA A 124 3.17 1.52 12.61
N VAL A 125 3.42 1.77 13.89
CA VAL A 125 4.26 2.89 14.32
C VAL A 125 5.69 2.72 13.79
N ALA A 126 6.27 1.53 13.97
CA ALA A 126 7.63 1.23 13.51
C ALA A 126 7.74 1.27 11.98
N THR A 127 6.78 0.67 11.27
CA THR A 127 6.76 0.63 9.80
C THR A 127 6.63 2.03 9.21
N ASN A 128 5.72 2.87 9.70
CA ASN A 128 5.58 4.23 9.18
C ASN A 128 6.83 5.09 9.46
N ALA A 129 7.48 4.93 10.62
CA ALA A 129 8.75 5.59 10.90
C ALA A 129 9.84 5.19 9.89
N MET A 130 9.96 3.89 9.58
CA MET A 130 10.90 3.40 8.57
C MET A 130 10.56 3.87 7.15
N ILE A 131 9.27 3.92 6.78
CA ILE A 131 8.82 4.45 5.48
C ILE A 131 9.24 5.91 5.33
N ILE A 132 8.98 6.72 6.35
CA ILE A 132 9.37 8.14 6.35
C ILE A 132 10.90 8.26 6.30
N ALA A 133 11.63 7.45 7.07
CA ALA A 133 13.08 7.58 7.17
C ALA A 133 13.84 7.13 5.92
N PHE A 134 13.46 5.98 5.35
CA PHE A 134 14.27 5.31 4.32
C PHE A 134 13.62 5.32 2.94
N SER A 135 12.29 5.30 2.87
CA SER A 135 11.58 5.26 1.58
C SER A 135 11.17 6.63 1.07
N SER A 136 11.06 7.63 1.96
CA SER A 136 10.64 8.98 1.59
C SER A 136 11.84 9.90 1.36
N ASP A 137 11.70 10.84 0.42
CA ASP A 137 12.66 11.93 0.24
C ASP A 137 12.54 13.05 1.28
N MET A 138 11.72 12.86 2.32
CA MET A 138 11.46 13.92 3.29
C MET A 138 12.71 14.26 4.11
N ILE A 139 13.44 13.24 4.59
CA ILE A 139 14.66 13.47 5.39
C ILE A 139 15.76 14.14 4.56
N PRO A 140 16.16 13.64 3.38
CA PRO A 140 17.19 14.31 2.57
C PRO A 140 16.84 15.75 2.20
N ARG A 141 15.57 16.03 1.86
CA ARG A 141 15.10 17.40 1.60
C ARG A 141 15.20 18.29 2.82
N LEU A 142 14.82 17.78 3.99
CA LEU A 142 14.89 18.52 5.25
C LEU A 142 16.34 18.85 5.64
N VAL A 143 17.23 17.86 5.53
CA VAL A 143 18.67 18.03 5.76
C VAL A 143 19.25 19.04 4.78
N TYR A 144 18.87 18.99 3.50
CA TYR A 144 19.32 19.98 2.53
C TYR A 144 18.87 21.40 2.92
N TYR A 145 17.58 21.56 3.21
CA TYR A 145 17.01 22.86 3.55
C TYR A 145 17.68 23.49 4.78
N TRP A 146 17.86 22.73 5.85
CA TRP A 146 18.41 23.27 7.11
C TRP A 146 19.93 23.35 7.15
N SER A 147 20.65 22.43 6.50
CA SER A 147 22.09 22.30 6.66
C SER A 147 22.91 22.61 5.40
N PHE A 148 22.38 22.38 4.20
CA PHE A 148 23.14 22.51 2.94
C PHE A 148 22.68 23.63 2.01
N SER A 149 21.57 24.31 2.29
CA SER A 149 21.09 25.43 1.46
C SER A 149 21.85 26.73 1.73
N VAL A 150 22.36 26.93 2.96
CA VAL A 150 23.03 28.15 3.42
C VAL A 150 24.52 27.88 3.70
N PHE A 151 25.33 28.94 3.78
CA PHE A 151 26.73 28.90 4.21
C PHE A 151 26.88 28.10 5.53
N PRO A 152 27.89 27.21 5.67
CA PRO A 152 29.12 27.09 4.87
C PRO A 152 29.06 26.13 3.67
N TYR A 153 27.96 25.42 3.45
CA TYR A 153 27.89 24.37 2.42
C TYR A 153 27.10 24.80 1.17
N GLY A 154 26.15 25.71 1.34
CA GLY A 154 25.32 26.27 0.29
C GLY A 154 25.63 27.74 0.02
N ASP A 155 25.19 28.20 -1.15
CA ASP A 155 25.48 29.53 -1.66
C ASP A 155 24.30 30.52 -1.44
N HIS A 156 23.21 30.07 -0.80
CA HIS A 156 22.05 30.92 -0.52
C HIS A 156 22.16 31.62 0.83
N SER A 157 21.61 32.84 0.92
CA SER A 157 21.56 33.62 2.16
C SER A 157 20.47 33.13 3.14
N ASN A 158 19.40 32.55 2.63
CA ASN A 158 18.26 32.05 3.39
C ASN A 158 17.98 30.59 3.04
N HIS A 159 17.31 29.86 3.94
CA HIS A 159 16.91 28.48 3.70
C HIS A 159 15.99 28.38 2.48
N THR A 160 16.40 27.59 1.49
CA THR A 160 15.67 27.39 0.23
C THR A 160 15.85 25.98 -0.29
N MET A 161 14.89 25.53 -1.12
CA MET A 161 14.96 24.24 -1.83
C MET A 161 15.50 24.39 -3.26
N GLN A 162 15.85 25.60 -3.68
CA GLN A 162 16.47 25.85 -4.98
C GLN A 162 17.82 25.12 -5.04
N GLY A 163 18.10 24.43 -6.15
CA GLY A 163 19.35 23.66 -6.30
C GLY A 163 19.36 22.26 -5.65
N TYR A 164 18.30 21.84 -4.96
CA TYR A 164 18.22 20.52 -4.30
C TYR A 164 18.51 19.36 -5.26
N ILE A 165 17.87 19.34 -6.43
CA ILE A 165 18.02 18.23 -7.39
C ILE A 165 19.47 18.12 -7.87
N GLU A 166 20.11 19.24 -8.19
CA GLU A 166 21.50 19.26 -8.67
C GLU A 166 22.48 18.78 -7.60
N ARG A 167 22.26 19.13 -6.33
CA ARG A 167 23.10 18.70 -5.20
C ARG A 167 22.80 17.27 -4.73
N SER A 168 21.59 16.77 -4.98
CA SER A 168 21.18 15.40 -4.62
C SER A 168 21.67 14.32 -5.58
N LEU A 169 22.17 14.72 -6.76
CA LEU A 169 22.66 13.80 -7.78
C LEU A 169 24.19 13.74 -7.74
N SER A 170 24.74 12.54 -7.67
CA SER A 170 26.18 12.32 -7.82
C SER A 170 26.56 12.23 -9.31
N ILE A 171 27.77 12.70 -9.61
CA ILE A 171 28.33 12.71 -10.96
C ILE A 171 29.20 11.46 -11.13
N PHE A 172 29.05 10.78 -12.26
CA PHE A 172 29.86 9.63 -12.65
C PHE A 172 30.49 9.86 -14.02
N ASN A 173 31.76 9.49 -14.15
CA ASN A 173 32.47 9.55 -15.42
C ASN A 173 32.30 8.23 -16.18
N ILE A 174 31.87 8.30 -17.44
CA ILE A 174 31.58 7.11 -18.25
C ILE A 174 32.85 6.31 -18.56
N SER A 175 34.03 6.93 -18.50
CA SER A 175 35.30 6.21 -18.64
C SER A 175 35.53 5.14 -17.57
N ASP A 176 34.86 5.25 -16.41
CA ASP A 176 35.11 4.40 -15.25
C ASP A 176 34.25 3.12 -15.27
N PHE A 177 33.43 2.90 -16.32
CA PHE A 177 32.67 1.66 -16.49
C PHE A 177 33.61 0.47 -16.75
N SER A 178 33.28 -0.68 -16.17
CA SER A 178 33.93 -1.94 -16.54
C SER A 178 33.47 -2.39 -17.92
N ASN A 179 34.31 -3.14 -18.64
CA ASN A 179 34.00 -3.61 -19.99
C ASN A 179 32.67 -4.37 -20.09
N ASP A 180 32.26 -5.08 -19.03
CA ASP A 180 31.03 -5.87 -18.99
C ASP A 180 29.77 -5.03 -18.66
N SER A 181 29.94 -3.84 -18.09
CA SER A 181 28.83 -2.96 -17.67
C SER A 181 28.58 -1.78 -18.63
N LEU A 182 29.34 -1.72 -19.73
CA LEU A 182 29.16 -0.70 -20.76
C LEU A 182 27.78 -0.83 -21.43
N PRO A 183 27.07 0.28 -21.65
CA PRO A 183 25.78 0.26 -22.32
C PRO A 183 25.95 -0.23 -23.78
N MET A 184 25.14 -1.20 -24.19
CA MET A 184 25.14 -1.74 -25.56
C MET A 184 24.80 -0.68 -26.62
N MET A 185 24.05 0.36 -26.23
CA MET A 185 23.63 1.43 -27.12
C MET A 185 24.58 2.62 -26.98
N LYS A 186 25.50 2.77 -27.94
CA LYS A 186 26.29 4.00 -28.07
C LYS A 186 25.36 5.13 -28.48
N THR A 187 25.13 6.08 -27.57
CA THR A 187 24.44 7.33 -27.87
C THR A 187 25.13 8.07 -29.02
N THR A 188 24.36 8.75 -29.87
CA THR A 188 24.85 9.54 -31.01
C THR A 188 25.68 10.76 -30.58
N TYR A 189 25.65 11.10 -29.29
CA TYR A 189 26.37 12.20 -28.68
C TYR A 189 27.52 11.69 -27.80
N SER A 190 28.64 12.40 -27.82
CA SER A 190 29.78 12.18 -26.92
C SER A 190 29.47 12.65 -25.50
N ILE A 191 28.69 11.88 -24.77
CA ILE A 191 28.44 12.11 -23.34
C ILE A 191 29.67 11.65 -22.56
N THR A 192 30.22 12.52 -21.72
CA THR A 192 31.39 12.21 -20.87
C THR A 192 30.99 11.86 -19.44
N THR A 193 29.95 12.52 -18.91
CA THR A 193 29.47 12.30 -17.53
C THR A 193 27.98 12.01 -17.48
N CYS A 194 27.57 11.16 -16.55
CA CYS A 194 26.17 10.94 -16.20
C CYS A 194 25.91 11.27 -14.72
N ARG A 195 24.63 11.46 -14.37
CA ARG A 195 24.20 11.74 -13.00
C ARG A 195 23.27 10.65 -12.51
N TYR A 196 23.43 10.22 -11.26
CA TYR A 196 22.60 9.19 -10.65
C TYR A 196 22.25 9.57 -9.20
N ARG A 197 21.19 8.94 -8.68
CA ARG A 197 20.68 9.23 -7.34
C ARG A 197 21.48 8.45 -6.31
N ASP A 198 22.51 9.10 -5.77
CA ASP A 198 23.31 8.60 -4.64
C ASP A 198 24.12 9.76 -4.05
N PHE A 199 24.49 9.66 -2.77
CA PHE A 199 25.26 10.69 -2.07
C PHE A 199 26.76 10.37 -2.05
N ARG A 200 27.34 10.15 -3.25
CA ARG A 200 28.77 9.86 -3.41
C ARG A 200 29.57 11.10 -3.79
N TYR A 201 30.86 11.08 -3.44
CA TYR A 201 31.80 12.10 -3.87
C TYR A 201 31.96 12.11 -5.39
N PRO A 202 32.14 13.30 -6.00
CA PRO A 202 32.41 13.40 -7.42
C PRO A 202 33.80 12.82 -7.78
N PRO A 203 34.03 12.49 -9.06
CA PRO A 203 35.32 12.01 -9.52
C PRO A 203 36.44 13.06 -9.34
N PRO A 204 37.71 12.63 -9.22
CA PRO A 204 38.84 13.52 -9.00
C PRO A 204 38.96 14.59 -10.08
N GLY A 205 39.15 15.85 -9.69
CA GLY A 205 39.31 16.98 -10.62
C GLY A 205 38.02 17.72 -10.97
N MET A 206 36.86 17.25 -10.51
CA MET A 206 35.63 18.04 -10.51
C MET A 206 35.45 18.74 -9.16
N PRO A 207 34.96 19.99 -9.11
CA PRO A 207 34.67 20.63 -7.84
C PRO A 207 33.67 19.76 -7.09
N CYS A 208 34.03 19.34 -5.88
CA CYS A 208 33.03 19.01 -4.87
C CYS A 208 32.09 20.21 -4.84
N SER A 209 30.81 19.98 -5.04
CA SER A 209 29.78 20.98 -4.81
C SER A 209 29.71 21.24 -3.30
N THR A 210 30.74 21.90 -2.83
CA THR A 210 30.99 22.57 -1.57
C THR A 210 31.74 23.80 -2.04
N SER A 211 31.05 24.92 -2.05
CA SER A 211 31.56 26.29 -2.23
C SER A 211 33.08 26.36 -2.26
N THR A 212 33.61 26.77 -3.41
CA THR A 212 34.99 27.23 -3.60
C THR A 212 35.52 27.96 -2.37
N MET A 213 36.31 27.26 -1.55
CA MET A 213 37.23 27.90 -0.63
C MET A 213 38.45 28.30 -1.46
N SER A 214 38.30 29.39 -2.23
CA SER A 214 39.45 30.15 -2.69
C SER A 214 39.98 30.93 -1.49
N THR A 215 40.85 30.30 -0.71
CA THR A 215 41.83 31.01 0.12
C THR A 215 42.75 31.79 -0.83
N THR A 216 42.31 32.97 -1.26
CA THR A 216 43.22 34.03 -1.68
C THR A 216 43.93 34.53 -0.44
N GLY A 217 45.24 34.34 -0.42
CA GLY A 217 46.12 34.86 0.61
C GLY A 217 46.07 36.39 0.67
N MET A 218 46.20 36.89 1.89
CA MET A 218 47.12 37.95 2.26
C MET A 218 47.87 37.50 3.50
#